data_AF-A0A4Y2KMQ8-F1
#
_entry.id   AF-A0A4Y2KMQ8-F1
#
_cell.length_a   1.000
_cell.length_b   1.000
_cell.length_c   1.000
_cell.angle_alpha   90.00
_cell.angle_beta   90.00
_cell.angle_gamma   90.00
#
_symmetry.space_group_name_H-M   'P 1'
#
loop_
_entity.id
_entity.type
_entity.pdbx_description
1 polymer ?
#
loop_
_entity_poly.entity_id
_entity_poly.type
_entity_poly.pdbx_seq_one_letter_code
_entity_poly.pdbx_strand_id
1 'polypeptide(L)'
;MKVAFEYAGVNGVAAGFNNERNSAGEDWLKSICKRYNLSVRNPEQCGVARAMGFNEVQVARFYNNLKSCCLEKKFPAHRKFDMDETVISTVPQ
;
A
#
# COMPACT_ATOMS: atom_id res chain seq x y z
N MET A 1 12.39 -4.51 10.96
CA MET A 1 12.09 -4.64 9.52
C MET A 1 12.45 -6.03 9.01
N LYS A 2 11.59 -7.02 9.28
CA LYS A 2 11.80 -8.41 8.80
C LYS A 2 11.56 -8.52 7.29
N VAL A 3 10.50 -7.86 6.80
CA VAL A 3 10.16 -7.79 5.37
C VAL A 3 11.33 -7.31 4.50
N ALA A 4 12.08 -6.30 4.95
CA ALA A 4 13.26 -5.83 4.20
C ALA A 4 14.40 -6.87 4.16
N PHE A 5 14.59 -7.62 5.25
CA PHE A 5 15.57 -8.71 5.33
C PHE A 5 15.17 -9.88 4.42
N GLU A 6 13.91 -10.31 4.49
CA GLU A 6 13.34 -11.37 3.64
C GLU A 6 13.41 -10.99 2.16
N TYR A 7 12.99 -9.76 1.82
CA TYR A 7 13.05 -9.25 0.45
C TYR A 7 14.49 -9.25 -0.08
N ALA A 8 15.47 -8.80 0.70
CA ALA A 8 16.87 -8.85 0.30
C ALA A 8 17.34 -10.30 0.07
N GLY A 9 16.94 -11.24 0.93
CA GLY A 9 17.24 -12.67 0.77
C GLY A 9 16.65 -13.26 -0.51
N VAL A 10 15.37 -13.01 -0.79
CA VAL A 10 14.69 -13.48 -2.01
C VAL A 10 15.33 -12.91 -3.28
N ASN A 11 15.77 -11.65 -3.25
CA ASN A 11 16.37 -10.98 -4.41
C ASN A 11 17.89 -11.16 -4.49
N GLY A 12 18.51 -11.95 -3.62
CA GLY A 12 19.97 -12.17 -3.63
C GLY A 12 20.80 -10.92 -3.36
N VAL A 13 20.21 -9.90 -2.72
CA VAL A 13 20.90 -8.65 -2.40
C VAL A 13 21.71 -8.87 -1.13
N ALA A 14 23.04 -8.84 -1.27
CA ALA A 14 23.94 -8.88 -0.12
C ALA A 14 23.75 -7.61 0.73
N ALA A 15 23.01 -7.74 1.82
CA ALA A 15 22.77 -6.68 2.78
C ALA A 15 23.47 -7.02 4.10
N GLY A 16 24.16 -6.04 4.70
CA GLY A 16 24.78 -6.15 6.03
C GLY A 16 23.75 -6.12 7.17
N PHE A 17 22.71 -6.93 7.06
CA PHE A 17 21.66 -7.04 8.07
C PHE A 17 22.07 -7.99 9.19
N ASN A 18 21.36 -7.88 10.31
CA ASN A 18 21.59 -8.75 11.45
C ASN A 18 20.89 -10.11 11.20
N ASN A 19 21.69 -11.15 11.00
CA ASN A 19 21.21 -12.52 10.74
C ASN A 19 20.63 -13.20 11.99
N GLU A 20 21.08 -12.86 13.19
CA GLU A 20 20.51 -13.42 14.43
C GLU A 20 19.09 -12.90 14.68
N ARG A 21 18.87 -11.62 14.38
CA ARG A 21 17.56 -10.96 14.52
C ARG A 21 16.68 -11.07 13.28
N ASN A 22 17.19 -11.64 12.18
CA ASN A 22 16.52 -11.74 10.87
C ASN A 22 15.80 -10.44 10.47
N SER A 23 16.48 -9.30 10.61
CA SER A 23 15.86 -7.99 10.35
C SER A 23 16.88 -6.92 10.00
N ALA A 24 16.42 -5.94 9.19
CA ALA A 24 17.19 -4.71 8.99
C ALA A 24 17.15 -3.84 10.26
N GLY A 25 18.30 -3.22 10.55
CA GLY A 25 18.48 -2.31 11.68
C GLY A 25 17.87 -0.93 11.46
N GLU A 26 17.66 -0.18 12.54
CA GLU A 26 17.03 1.15 12.50
C GLU A 26 17.79 2.16 11.62
N ASP A 27 19.12 2.15 11.67
CA ASP A 27 19.96 3.05 10.87
C ASP A 27 19.79 2.84 9.37
N TRP A 28 19.56 1.60 8.94
CA TRP A 28 19.29 1.30 7.54
C TRP A 28 18.00 1.97 7.06
N LEU A 29 16.93 1.93 7.86
CA LEU A 29 15.67 2.62 7.52
C LEU A 29 15.84 4.12 7.47
N LYS A 30 16.49 4.70 8.49
CA LYS A 30 16.76 6.14 8.52
C LYS A 30 17.57 6.56 7.28
N SER A 31 18.57 5.78 6.90
CA SER A 31 19.40 6.04 5.73
C SER A 31 18.61 5.95 4.42
N ILE A 32 17.75 4.94 4.25
CA ILE A 32 16.87 4.82 3.07
C ILE A 32 15.86 5.96 2.99
N CYS A 33 15.20 6.27 4.11
CA CYS A 33 14.23 7.35 4.17
C CYS A 33 14.88 8.69 3.82
N LYS A 34 16.08 8.95 4.33
CA LYS A 34 16.84 10.16 3.99
C LYS A 34 17.29 10.19 2.54
N ARG A 35 17.80 9.06 2.01
CA ARG A 35 18.31 8.98 0.63
C ARG A 35 17.22 9.22 -0.41
N TYR A 36 16.02 8.69 -0.17
CA TYR A 36 14.90 8.74 -1.11
C TYR A 36 13.78 9.68 -0.69
N ASN A 37 14.01 10.52 0.32
CA ASN A 37 13.02 11.44 0.89
C ASN A 37 11.67 10.78 1.24
N LEU A 38 11.73 9.60 1.85
CA LEU A 38 10.54 8.83 2.24
C LEU A 38 10.13 9.19 3.67
N SER A 39 8.83 9.37 3.89
CA SER A 39 8.25 9.49 5.22
C SER A 39 7.79 8.12 5.75
N VAL A 40 8.13 7.79 6.99
CA VAL A 40 7.49 6.66 7.70
C VAL A 40 6.11 7.13 8.16
N ARG A 41 5.06 6.41 7.76
CA ARG A 41 3.67 6.72 8.11
C ARG A 41 3.09 5.56 8.92
N ASN A 42 2.16 5.88 9.81
CA ASN A 42 1.33 4.86 10.42
C ASN A 42 0.30 4.41 9.37
N PRO A 43 0.25 3.11 9.03
CA PRO A 43 -0.75 2.61 8.09
C PRO A 43 -2.15 2.77 8.70
N GLU A 44 -3.13 3.08 7.85
CA GLU A 44 -4.54 3.02 8.24
C GLU A 44 -4.89 1.56 8.58
N GLN A 45 -5.72 1.38 9.61
CA GLN A 45 -6.11 0.06 10.06
C GLN A 45 -6.88 -0.68 8.95
N CYS A 46 -6.33 -1.79 8.49
CA CYS A 46 -6.92 -2.62 7.44
C CYS A 46 -7.47 -3.90 8.07
N GLY A 47 -8.78 -4.12 8.00
CA GLY A 47 -9.39 -5.38 8.44
C GLY A 47 -8.98 -6.56 7.55
N VAL A 48 -8.94 -7.77 8.11
CA VAL A 48 -8.56 -9.01 7.37
C VAL A 48 -9.40 -9.21 6.11
N ALA A 49 -10.71 -8.96 6.19
CA ALA A 49 -11.61 -9.04 5.04
C ALA A 49 -11.22 -8.07 3.91
N ARG A 50 -10.75 -6.87 4.26
CA ARG A 50 -10.26 -5.89 3.28
C ARG A 50 -8.94 -6.34 2.67
N ALA A 51 -8.00 -6.82 3.47
CA ALA A 51 -6.74 -7.37 2.97
C ALA A 51 -6.98 -8.54 1.98
N MET A 52 -7.90 -9.45 2.31
CA MET A 52 -8.33 -10.54 1.44
C MET A 52 -9.02 -10.03 0.15
N GLY A 53 -9.73 -8.90 0.24
CA GLY A 53 -10.36 -8.23 -0.89
C GLY A 53 -9.38 -7.56 -1.85
N PHE A 54 -8.15 -7.24 -1.42
CA PHE A 54 -7.10 -6.70 -2.28
C PHE A 54 -6.41 -7.80 -3.10
N ASN A 55 -7.14 -8.35 -4.07
CA ASN A 55 -6.61 -9.32 -5.03
C ASN A 55 -6.93 -8.92 -6.48
N GLU A 56 -6.21 -9.50 -7.43
CA GLU A 56 -6.30 -9.17 -8.85
C GLU A 56 -7.74 -9.23 -9.38
N VAL A 57 -8.51 -10.24 -9.00
CA VAL A 57 -9.89 -10.43 -9.46
C VAL A 57 -10.79 -9.29 -8.99
N GLN A 58 -10.72 -8.92 -7.71
CA GLN A 58 -11.54 -7.82 -7.17
C GLN A 58 -11.11 -6.47 -7.73
N VAL A 59 -9.80 -6.22 -7.86
CA VAL A 59 -9.25 -4.99 -8.42
C VAL A 59 -9.67 -4.84 -9.89
N ALA A 60 -9.53 -5.89 -10.69
CA ALA A 60 -9.96 -5.89 -12.09
C ALA A 60 -11.47 -5.63 -12.21
N ARG A 61 -12.29 -6.27 -11.37
CA ARG A 61 -13.74 -6.05 -11.34
C ARG A 61 -14.10 -4.60 -11.02
N PHE A 62 -13.44 -3.99 -10.03
CA PHE A 62 -13.64 -2.60 -9.66
C PHE A 62 -13.36 -1.66 -10.85
N TYR A 63 -12.20 -1.78 -11.48
CA TYR A 63 -11.82 -0.91 -12.59
C TYR A 63 -12.66 -1.13 -13.85
N ASN A 64 -13.08 -2.36 -14.13
CA ASN A 64 -14.01 -2.65 -15.21
C ASN A 64 -15.37 -1.97 -14.99
N ASN A 65 -15.91 -2.04 -13.77
CA ASN A 65 -17.15 -1.35 -13.41
C ASN A 65 -17.01 0.16 -13.52
N LEU A 66 -15.92 0.72 -12.97
CA LEU A 66 -15.64 2.16 -13.05
C LEU A 66 -15.56 2.65 -14.49
N LYS A 67 -14.86 1.89 -15.36
CA LYS A 67 -14.77 2.19 -16.79
C LYS A 67 -16.14 2.18 -17.46
N SER A 68 -16.94 1.14 -17.23
CA SER A 68 -18.29 1.04 -17.79
C SER A 68 -19.17 2.21 -17.36
N CYS A 69 -19.20 2.55 -16.06
CA CYS A 69 -19.97 3.69 -15.55
C CYS A 69 -19.50 5.02 -16.14
N CYS A 70 -18.18 5.24 -16.25
CA CYS A 70 -17.64 6.46 -16.85
C CYS A 70 -18.01 6.60 -18.33
N LEU A 71 -17.99 5.50 -19.10
CA LEU A 71 -18.33 5.51 -20.52
C LEU A 71 -19.83 5.72 -20.76
N GLU A 72 -20.67 5.07 -19.96
CA GLU A 72 -22.13 5.15 -20.10
C GLU A 72 -22.67 6.51 -19.68
N LYS A 73 -22.24 7.01 -18.51
CA LYS A 73 -22.82 8.20 -17.89
C LYS A 73 -22.08 9.50 -18.24
N LYS A 74 -20.85 9.41 -18.75
CA LYS A 74 -20.01 10.56 -19.14
C LYS A 74 -19.96 11.66 -18.07
N PHE A 75 -19.69 11.27 -16.82
CA PHE A 75 -19.69 12.22 -15.70
C PHE A 75 -18.72 13.39 -15.95
N PRO A 76 -19.19 14.65 -15.83
CA PRO A 76 -18.31 15.81 -15.94
C PRO A 76 -17.35 15.86 -14.75
N ALA A 77 -16.20 16.53 -14.91
CA ALA A 77 -15.15 16.56 -13.91
C ALA A 77 -15.64 17.01 -12.52
N HIS A 78 -16.54 18.00 -12.46
CA HIS A 78 -17.11 18.53 -11.21
C HIS A 78 -18.05 17.57 -10.46
N ARG A 79 -18.31 16.37 -11.00
CA ARG A 79 -19.08 15.32 -10.32
C ARG A 79 -18.25 14.08 -10.00
N LYS A 80 -16.93 14.16 -10.16
CA LYS A 80 -16.00 13.13 -9.72
C LYS A 80 -15.37 13.63 -8.44
N PHE A 81 -15.65 12.92 -7.36
CA PHE A 81 -15.13 13.23 -6.03
C PHE A 81 -14.21 12.09 -5.63
N ASP A 82 -13.04 12.43 -5.07
CA ASP A 82 -12.21 11.44 -4.42
C ASP A 82 -12.84 11.07 -3.08
N MET A 83 -12.83 9.79 -2.74
CA MET A 83 -13.51 9.27 -1.54
C MET A 83 -12.83 9.71 -0.24
N ASP A 84 -11.61 10.25 -0.31
CA ASP A 84 -10.84 10.76 0.84
C ASP A 84 -11.48 12.01 1.48
N GLU A 85 -12.29 12.77 0.72
CA GLU A 85 -13.02 13.94 1.25
C GLU A 85 -14.31 13.56 2.02
N THR A 86 -14.73 12.30 2.00
CA THR A 86 -16.08 11.94 2.48
C THR A 86 -16.22 11.74 3.99
N VAL A 87 -15.16 11.80 4.80
CA VAL A 87 -15.19 11.54 6.26
C VAL A 87 -15.82 10.18 6.61
N ILE A 88 -15.98 9.28 5.63
CA ILE A 88 -16.49 7.93 5.85
C ILE A 88 -15.30 7.09 6.29
N SER A 89 -15.25 6.77 7.59
CA SER A 89 -14.24 5.85 8.12
C SER A 89 -14.38 4.52 7.40
N THR A 90 -13.31 4.14 6.71
CA THR A 90 -13.25 2.82 6.09
C THR A 90 -12.91 1.76 7.13
N VAL A 91 -12.47 2.14 8.34
CA VAL A 91 -12.08 1.21 9.40
C VAL A 91 -13.31 0.81 10.23
N PRO A 92 -13.61 -0.49 10.42
CA PRO A 92 -14.58 -0.93 11.42
C PRO A 92 -14.12 -0.51 12.83
N GLN A 93 -15.04 0.01 13.65
CA GLN A 93 -14.78 0.34 15.07
C GLN A 93 -14.39 -0.88 15.89
#